data_AF-A0A3R8RFA1-F1
#
_entry.id   AF-A0A3R8RFA1-F1
#
_cell.length_a   1.000
_cell.length_b   1.000
_cell.length_c   1.000
_cell.angle_alpha   90.00
_cell.angle_beta   90.00
_cell.angle_gamma   90.00
#
_symmetry.space_group_name_H-M   'P 1'
#
loop_
_entity.id
_entity.type
_entity.pdbx_description
1 polymer ?
#
loop_
_entity_poly.entity_id
_entity_poly.type
_entity_poly.pdbx_seq_one_letter_code
_entity_poly.pdbx_strand_id
1 'polypeptide(L)'
;MRHVSDWLLSGAPRAAACDLYCFPHGGGTAAEYLRWSRDLRTARVHAVQLPGRVPRLTEAMPASMRELVEAFLAEVPLATGRFVLFGHSLGALFAYEVTRALAAAGRPLPARLVVSGFRAPHLPYLGGQLHRLPDDELLDAVAGLHGGLPEEVLASAELRELAAGALRADYRVLETYVWQPGDPLPVPLTVFGGEDDRITVEELEAWGEHTSAGASVRRFPGGHFYLRERPAPVQRALAGALASVRAERSAPC
;
A
#
# COMPACT_ATOMS: atom_id res chain seq x y z
N MET A 1 -4.64 -17.56 -16.19
CA MET A 1 -4.79 -16.68 -15.01
C MET A 1 -6.23 -16.77 -14.56
N ARG A 2 -6.53 -17.08 -13.28
CA ARG A 2 -7.91 -16.96 -12.79
C ARG A 2 -8.14 -15.48 -12.47
N HIS A 3 -9.16 -14.88 -13.09
CA HIS A 3 -9.62 -13.53 -12.79
C HIS A 3 -10.28 -13.56 -11.40
N VAL A 4 -9.68 -12.94 -10.38
CA VAL A 4 -10.17 -13.01 -8.99
C VAL A 4 -11.01 -11.77 -8.64
N SER A 5 -10.76 -10.64 -9.28
CA SER A 5 -11.63 -9.48 -9.52
C SER A 5 -10.78 -8.48 -10.32
N ASP A 6 -11.36 -7.43 -10.91
CA ASP A 6 -10.57 -6.39 -11.59
C ASP A 6 -9.58 -5.69 -10.63
N TRP A 7 -9.82 -5.78 -9.32
CA TRP A 7 -8.95 -5.25 -8.28
C TRP A 7 -7.66 -6.04 -8.04
N LEU A 8 -7.53 -7.30 -8.48
CA LEU A 8 -6.40 -8.15 -8.09
C LEU A 8 -5.67 -8.79 -9.28
N LEU A 9 -4.40 -8.42 -9.44
CA LEU A 9 -3.45 -9.21 -10.23
C LEU A 9 -2.66 -10.15 -9.33
N SER A 10 -2.88 -11.45 -9.51
CA SER A 10 -2.29 -12.47 -8.62
C SER A 10 -1.16 -13.23 -9.29
N GLY A 11 -0.09 -13.47 -8.53
CA GLY A 11 0.97 -14.41 -8.92
C GLY A 11 0.45 -15.86 -9.03
N ALA A 12 1.25 -16.73 -9.66
CA ALA A 12 0.91 -18.13 -9.82
C ALA A 12 0.65 -18.82 -8.46
N PRO A 13 -0.38 -19.70 -8.35
CA PRO A 13 -0.65 -20.45 -7.12
C PRO A 13 0.56 -21.27 -6.67
N ARG A 14 0.82 -21.32 -5.36
CA ARG A 14 1.87 -22.15 -4.75
C ARG A 14 1.30 -22.91 -3.55
N ALA A 15 1.71 -24.16 -3.39
CA ALA A 15 1.04 -25.17 -2.55
C ALA A 15 1.01 -24.90 -1.03
N ALA A 16 1.70 -23.86 -0.52
CA ALA A 16 1.62 -23.48 0.89
C ALA A 16 2.11 -22.04 1.07
N ALA A 17 1.40 -21.05 0.50
CA ALA A 17 1.80 -19.66 0.56
C ALA A 17 0.73 -18.84 1.29
N CYS A 18 1.13 -18.08 2.31
CA CYS A 18 0.26 -17.06 2.92
C CYS A 18 -0.11 -16.04 1.82
N ASP A 19 -1.37 -15.60 1.79
CA ASP A 19 -1.79 -14.55 0.85
C ASP A 19 -1.24 -13.20 1.31
N LEU A 20 -0.51 -12.54 0.42
CA LEU A 20 0.06 -11.21 0.64
C LEU A 20 -0.64 -10.25 -0.33
N TYR A 21 -1.44 -9.33 0.21
CA TYR A 21 -2.09 -8.28 -0.58
C TYR A 21 -1.23 -7.02 -0.57
N CYS A 22 -0.80 -6.57 -1.74
CA CYS A 22 0.09 -5.42 -1.90
C CYS A 22 -0.66 -4.21 -2.46
N PHE A 23 -0.76 -3.14 -1.68
CA PHE A 23 -1.44 -1.89 -2.01
C PHE A 23 -0.43 -0.86 -2.56
N PRO A 24 -0.63 -0.34 -3.79
CA PRO A 24 0.32 0.57 -4.42
C PRO A 24 0.27 1.98 -3.82
N HIS A 25 1.39 2.68 -3.98
CA HIS A 25 1.48 4.11 -3.73
C HIS A 25 0.73 4.91 -4.82
N GLY A 26 0.66 6.23 -4.63
CA GLY A 26 0.08 7.15 -5.61
C GLY A 26 0.77 7.06 -6.98
N GLY A 27 0.01 6.86 -8.06
CA GLY A 27 0.50 6.63 -9.42
C GLY A 27 1.08 5.22 -9.66
N GLY A 28 1.15 4.37 -8.64
CA GLY A 28 1.63 2.99 -8.77
C GLY A 28 0.64 2.08 -9.49
N THR A 29 1.11 0.91 -9.92
CA THR A 29 0.29 -0.12 -10.56
C THR A 29 0.51 -1.48 -9.91
N ALA A 30 -0.45 -2.40 -10.05
CA ALA A 30 -0.30 -3.76 -9.52
C ALA A 30 0.91 -4.50 -10.13
N ALA A 31 1.35 -4.10 -11.33
CA ALA A 31 2.50 -4.71 -12.00
C ALA A 31 3.81 -4.60 -11.19
N GLU A 32 3.96 -3.57 -10.36
CA GLU A 32 5.14 -3.39 -9.50
C GLU A 32 5.29 -4.54 -8.51
N TYR A 33 4.23 -4.86 -7.78
CA TYR A 33 4.25 -5.95 -6.81
C TYR A 33 4.09 -7.32 -7.43
N LEU A 34 3.45 -7.43 -8.60
CA LEU A 34 3.37 -8.72 -9.28
C LEU A 34 4.78 -9.27 -9.60
N ARG A 35 5.76 -8.40 -9.85
CA ARG A 35 7.17 -8.80 -10.03
C ARG A 35 7.75 -9.47 -8.78
N TRP A 36 7.32 -9.07 -7.58
CA TRP A 36 7.77 -9.67 -6.33
C TRP A 36 7.34 -11.13 -6.17
N SER A 37 6.33 -11.60 -6.92
CA SER A 37 5.94 -13.02 -6.92
C SER A 37 7.06 -13.96 -7.37
N ARG A 38 8.09 -13.46 -8.07
CA ARG A 38 9.28 -14.23 -8.47
C ARG A 38 10.17 -14.57 -7.27
N ASP A 39 10.33 -13.62 -6.35
CA ASP A 39 11.31 -13.68 -5.26
C ASP A 39 10.66 -14.08 -3.92
N LEU A 40 9.43 -13.61 -3.66
CA LEU A 40 8.65 -13.97 -2.47
C LEU A 40 7.97 -15.33 -2.65
N ARG A 41 8.76 -16.40 -2.63
CA ARG A 41 8.28 -17.79 -2.83
C ARG A 41 7.43 -18.32 -1.69
N THR A 42 7.49 -17.67 -0.53
CA THR A 42 6.71 -18.00 0.67
C THR A 42 5.34 -17.31 0.71
N ALA A 43 4.98 -16.48 -0.26
CA ALA A 43 3.67 -15.86 -0.32
C ALA A 43 3.05 -15.94 -1.72
N ARG A 44 1.72 -16.00 -1.75
CA ARG A 44 0.97 -15.73 -2.97
C ARG A 44 0.74 -14.23 -2.99
N VAL A 45 1.37 -13.55 -3.94
CA VAL A 45 1.21 -12.10 -4.07
C VAL A 45 -0.08 -11.78 -4.82
N HIS A 46 -0.91 -10.94 -4.20
CA HIS A 46 -2.10 -10.33 -4.74
C HIS A 46 -1.84 -8.82 -4.85
N ALA A 47 -1.48 -8.35 -6.03
CA ALA A 47 -1.22 -6.94 -6.25
C ALA A 47 -2.54 -6.20 -6.54
N VAL A 48 -2.81 -5.15 -5.76
CA VAL A 48 -4.04 -4.36 -5.87
C VAL A 48 -3.95 -3.41 -7.06
N GLN A 49 -4.97 -3.45 -7.92
CA GLN A 49 -5.13 -2.64 -9.12
C GLN A 49 -6.21 -1.58 -8.87
N LEU A 50 -5.77 -0.34 -8.66
CA LEU A 50 -6.67 0.80 -8.48
C LEU A 50 -7.43 1.13 -9.78
N PRO A 51 -8.67 1.66 -9.69
CA PRO A 51 -9.37 2.28 -10.82
C PRO A 51 -8.54 3.41 -11.45
N GLY A 52 -8.79 3.71 -12.72
CA GLY A 52 -8.06 4.74 -13.46
C GLY A 52 -6.63 4.32 -13.83
N ARG A 53 -6.36 3.01 -13.91
CA ARG A 53 -5.07 2.42 -14.33
C ARG A 53 -5.36 1.29 -15.31
N VAL A 54 -4.56 1.17 -16.38
CA VAL A 54 -4.70 0.02 -17.31
C VAL A 54 -4.64 -1.31 -16.52
N PRO A 55 -5.62 -2.23 -16.71
CA PRO A 55 -6.69 -2.22 -17.70
C PRO A 55 -7.99 -1.47 -17.33
N ARG A 56 -8.16 -1.05 -16.07
CA ARG A 56 -9.30 -0.29 -15.51
C ARG A 56 -9.27 1.21 -15.83
N LEU A 57 -8.81 1.59 -17.03
CA LEU A 57 -8.54 3.00 -17.36
C LEU A 57 -9.80 3.88 -17.36
N THR A 58 -10.93 3.32 -17.79
CA THR A 58 -12.21 4.04 -17.89
C THR A 58 -12.98 4.09 -16.58
N GLU A 59 -12.51 3.42 -15.53
CA GLU A 59 -13.16 3.39 -14.23
C GLU A 59 -12.72 4.58 -13.37
N ALA A 60 -13.69 5.29 -12.82
CA ALA A 60 -13.41 6.42 -11.95
C ALA A 60 -12.87 5.95 -10.59
N MET A 61 -11.81 6.60 -10.12
CA MET A 61 -11.31 6.42 -8.76
C MET A 61 -12.33 6.99 -7.75
N PRO A 62 -12.66 6.25 -6.68
CA PRO A 62 -13.47 6.76 -5.56
C PRO A 62 -12.97 8.11 -5.04
N ALA A 63 -13.88 8.96 -4.56
CA ALA A 63 -13.55 10.34 -4.21
C ALA A 63 -12.86 10.46 -2.84
N SER A 64 -13.03 9.45 -1.98
CA SER A 64 -12.51 9.43 -0.61
C SER A 64 -11.91 8.07 -0.25
N MET A 65 -11.05 8.04 0.78
CA MET A 65 -10.47 6.80 1.30
C MET A 65 -11.55 5.82 1.79
N ARG A 66 -12.63 6.35 2.38
CA ARG A 66 -13.77 5.55 2.82
C ARG A 66 -14.44 4.83 1.65
N GLU A 67 -14.81 5.58 0.60
CA GLU A 67 -15.42 4.99 -0.60
C GLU A 67 -14.48 3.99 -1.28
N LEU A 68 -13.17 4.27 -1.28
CA LEU A 68 -12.15 3.36 -1.81
C LEU A 68 -12.12 2.02 -1.08
N VAL A 69 -12.18 2.05 0.26
CA VAL A 69 -12.25 0.86 1.10
C VAL A 69 -13.55 0.10 0.92
N GLU A 70 -14.69 0.79 0.87
CA GLU A 70 -16.00 0.19 0.64
C GLU A 70 -16.05 -0.51 -0.73
N ALA A 71 -15.60 0.15 -1.80
CA ALA A 71 -15.55 -0.41 -3.15
C ALA A 71 -14.63 -1.64 -3.22
N PHE A 72 -13.44 -1.58 -2.61
CA PHE A 72 -12.52 -2.70 -2.57
C PHE A 72 -13.09 -3.89 -1.81
N LEU A 73 -13.65 -3.69 -0.62
CA LEU A 73 -14.17 -4.77 0.22
C LEU A 73 -15.47 -5.38 -0.33
N ALA A 74 -16.19 -4.68 -1.21
CA ALA A 74 -17.36 -5.21 -1.91
C ALA A 74 -16.98 -6.24 -2.98
N GLU A 75 -15.84 -6.06 -3.65
CA GLU A 75 -15.42 -6.91 -4.78
C GLU A 75 -14.30 -7.89 -4.44
N VAL A 76 -13.53 -7.64 -3.38
CA VAL A 76 -12.36 -8.44 -3.04
C VAL A 76 -12.67 -9.37 -1.86
N PRO A 77 -12.90 -10.67 -2.11
CA PRO A 77 -12.97 -11.65 -1.04
C PRO A 77 -11.55 -11.92 -0.52
N LEU A 78 -11.18 -11.20 0.55
CA LEU A 78 -9.95 -11.47 1.27
C LEU A 78 -9.96 -12.90 1.81
N ALA A 79 -8.80 -13.56 1.78
CA ALA A 79 -8.65 -14.95 2.18
C ALA A 79 -9.17 -15.19 3.60
N THR A 80 -9.87 -16.30 3.81
CA THR A 80 -10.25 -16.76 5.13
C THR A 80 -9.05 -17.45 5.78
N GLY A 81 -8.32 -16.72 6.62
CA GLY A 81 -7.12 -17.22 7.30
C GLY A 81 -6.09 -16.13 7.57
N ARG A 82 -4.86 -16.53 7.91
CA ARG A 82 -3.75 -15.60 8.19
C ARG A 82 -3.18 -15.04 6.88
N PHE A 83 -3.82 -14.02 6.30
CA PHE A 83 -3.25 -13.20 5.21
C PHE A 83 -2.46 -12.02 5.78
N VAL A 84 -1.65 -11.39 4.94
CA VAL A 84 -0.89 -10.17 5.27
C VAL A 84 -1.27 -9.06 4.30
N LEU A 85 -1.43 -7.85 4.83
CA LEU A 85 -1.57 -6.65 4.00
C LEU A 85 -0.25 -5.88 4.03
N PHE A 86 0.25 -5.51 2.86
CA PHE A 86 1.41 -4.64 2.69
C PHE A 86 0.99 -3.42 1.87
N GLY A 87 1.28 -2.22 2.34
CA GLY A 87 0.99 -1.00 1.60
C GLY A 87 2.12 0.00 1.67
N HIS A 88 2.41 0.67 0.55
CA HIS A 88 3.41 1.73 0.48
C HIS A 88 2.75 3.10 0.20
N SER A 89 3.14 4.14 0.94
CA SER A 89 2.62 5.51 0.82
C SER A 89 1.08 5.54 0.89
N LEU A 90 0.37 6.00 -0.15
CA LEU A 90 -1.11 5.89 -0.25
C LEU A 90 -1.62 4.48 0.10
N GLY A 91 -0.93 3.45 -0.39
CA GLY A 91 -1.27 2.06 -0.14
C GLY A 91 -1.14 1.67 1.33
N ALA A 92 -0.24 2.29 2.09
CA ALA A 92 -0.09 2.05 3.52
C ALA A 92 -1.35 2.50 4.27
N LEU A 93 -1.82 3.71 3.96
CA LEU A 93 -3.04 4.25 4.52
C LEU A 93 -4.27 3.43 4.11
N PHE A 94 -4.32 3.03 2.84
CA PHE A 94 -5.40 2.19 2.33
C PHE A 94 -5.43 0.82 3.02
N ALA A 95 -4.30 0.12 3.14
CA ALA A 95 -4.21 -1.15 3.86
C ALA A 95 -4.62 -1.02 5.34
N TYR A 96 -4.27 0.09 5.99
CA TYR A 96 -4.67 0.40 7.35
C TYR A 96 -6.19 0.58 7.47
N GLU A 97 -6.82 1.38 6.60
CA GLU A 97 -8.26 1.62 6.63
C GLU A 97 -9.08 0.37 6.22
N VAL A 98 -8.58 -0.45 5.29
CA VAL A 98 -9.12 -1.80 5.04
C VAL A 98 -9.11 -2.61 6.33
N THR A 99 -8.00 -2.61 7.08
CA THR A 99 -7.90 -3.35 8.34
C THR A 99 -8.91 -2.83 9.39
N ARG A 100 -9.08 -1.51 9.51
CA ARG A 100 -10.08 -0.91 10.40
C ARG A 100 -11.50 -1.30 10.02
N ALA A 101 -11.84 -1.26 8.73
CA ALA A 101 -13.15 -1.64 8.24
C ALA A 101 -13.45 -3.14 8.51
N LEU A 102 -12.46 -4.02 8.35
CA LEU A 102 -12.61 -5.43 8.73
C LEU A 102 -12.87 -5.60 10.23
N ALA A 103 -12.14 -4.89 11.08
CA ALA A 103 -12.31 -4.95 12.53
C ALA A 103 -13.70 -4.47 12.96
N ALA A 104 -14.14 -3.32 12.44
CA ALA A 104 -15.47 -2.77 12.70
C ALA A 104 -16.60 -3.71 12.25
N ALA A 105 -16.39 -4.47 11.17
CA ALA A 105 -17.34 -5.44 10.65
C ALA A 105 -17.25 -6.84 11.31
N GLY A 106 -16.37 -7.04 12.29
CA GLY A 106 -16.14 -8.36 12.91
C GLY A 106 -15.64 -9.43 11.93
N ARG A 107 -14.99 -9.01 10.83
CA ARG A 107 -14.45 -9.91 9.80
C ARG A 107 -13.05 -10.40 10.19
N PRO A 108 -12.58 -11.52 9.61
CA PRO A 108 -11.20 -11.98 9.81
C PRO A 108 -10.18 -10.87 9.50
N LEU A 109 -9.25 -10.67 10.42
CA LEU A 109 -8.19 -9.66 10.33
C LEU A 109 -6.92 -10.23 9.70
N PRO A 110 -6.08 -9.38 9.07
CA PRO A 110 -4.76 -9.82 8.66
C PRO A 110 -3.94 -10.26 9.86
N ALA A 111 -3.12 -11.29 9.66
CA ALA A 111 -2.17 -11.74 10.67
C ALA A 111 -1.07 -10.71 10.97
N ARG A 112 -0.82 -9.82 10.01
CA ARG A 112 0.11 -8.70 10.13
C ARG A 112 -0.25 -7.62 9.14
N LEU A 113 -0.16 -6.37 9.58
CA LEU A 113 -0.23 -5.20 8.72
C LEU A 113 1.18 -4.63 8.55
N VAL A 114 1.63 -4.50 7.30
CA VAL A 114 2.91 -3.89 6.97
C VAL A 114 2.66 -2.56 6.26
N VAL A 115 3.01 -1.47 6.93
CA VAL A 115 2.89 -0.10 6.41
C VAL A 115 4.28 0.41 6.04
N SER A 116 4.40 1.08 4.91
CA SER A 116 5.70 1.43 4.33
C SER A 116 5.68 2.85 3.78
N GLY A 117 6.69 3.65 4.11
CA GLY A 117 6.87 5.00 3.54
C GLY A 117 5.67 5.90 3.79
N PHE A 118 5.07 5.83 4.98
CA PHE A 118 3.98 6.73 5.36
C PHE A 118 4.01 7.01 6.87
N ARG A 119 3.76 8.27 7.25
CA ARG A 119 3.62 8.70 8.65
C ARG A 119 2.38 8.09 9.30
N ALA A 120 2.35 8.01 10.62
CA ALA A 120 1.17 7.54 11.34
C ALA A 120 -0.06 8.45 11.06
N PRO A 121 -1.27 7.88 10.91
CA PRO A 121 -2.41 8.57 10.30
C PRO A 121 -3.01 9.70 11.16
N HIS A 122 -2.81 9.66 12.47
CA HIS A 122 -3.22 10.71 13.41
C HIS A 122 -2.36 11.98 13.33
N LEU A 123 -1.16 11.88 12.74
CA LEU A 123 -0.28 13.02 12.60
C LEU A 123 -0.76 13.91 11.45
N PRO A 124 -0.61 15.25 11.54
CA PRO A 124 -1.00 16.15 10.46
C PRO A 124 -0.36 15.75 9.13
N TYR A 125 -1.16 15.69 8.08
CA TYR A 125 -0.62 15.52 6.74
C TYR A 125 0.11 16.80 6.33
N LEU A 126 1.39 16.67 5.99
CA LEU A 126 2.27 17.80 5.65
C LEU A 126 2.37 18.05 4.13
N GLY A 127 1.59 17.34 3.31
CA GLY A 127 1.57 17.58 1.87
C GLY A 127 0.72 18.79 1.49
N GLY A 128 0.94 19.28 0.26
CA GLY A 128 0.22 20.42 -0.30
C GLY A 128 -1.19 20.06 -0.79
N GLN A 129 -1.70 20.87 -1.73
CA GLN A 129 -2.94 20.62 -2.46
C GLN A 129 -2.63 20.21 -3.90
N LEU A 130 -1.78 19.19 -4.08
CA LEU A 130 -1.33 18.74 -5.39
C LEU A 130 -2.50 18.37 -6.29
N HIS A 131 -3.55 17.75 -5.74
CA HIS A 131 -4.75 17.38 -6.51
C HIS A 131 -5.51 18.58 -7.11
N ARG A 132 -5.19 19.81 -6.72
CA ARG A 132 -5.80 21.05 -7.24
C ARG A 132 -4.95 21.77 -8.28
N LEU A 133 -3.68 21.38 -8.44
CA LEU A 133 -2.78 21.99 -9.41
C LEU A 133 -3.20 21.63 -10.83
N PRO A 134 -2.96 22.47 -11.86
CA PRO A 134 -3.05 22.07 -13.26
C PRO A 134 -2.18 20.82 -13.56
N ASP A 135 -2.48 20.11 -14.65
CA ASP A 135 -1.84 18.82 -14.95
C ASP A 135 -0.30 18.90 -15.01
N ASP A 136 0.25 19.89 -15.71
CA ASP A 136 1.71 20.05 -15.82
C ASP A 136 2.36 20.37 -14.46
N GLU A 137 1.76 21.26 -13.68
CA GLU A 137 2.25 21.62 -12.34
C GLU A 137 2.17 20.44 -11.36
N LEU A 138 1.11 19.64 -11.44
CA LEU A 138 0.98 18.39 -10.69
C LEU A 138 2.11 17.42 -11.06
N LEU A 139 2.32 17.18 -12.36
CA LEU A 139 3.35 16.26 -12.84
C LEU A 139 4.75 16.70 -12.40
N ASP A 140 5.07 17.99 -12.52
CA ASP A 140 6.36 18.55 -12.11
C ASP A 140 6.56 18.47 -10.59
N ALA A 141 5.54 18.79 -9.79
CA ALA A 141 5.60 18.68 -8.35
C ALA A 141 5.80 17.23 -7.88
N VAL A 142 5.06 16.29 -8.48
CA VAL A 142 5.19 14.85 -8.19
C VAL A 142 6.57 14.35 -8.60
N ALA A 143 7.07 14.73 -9.77
CA ALA A 143 8.42 14.41 -10.22
C ALA A 143 9.48 14.91 -9.22
N GLY A 144 9.34 16.15 -8.74
CA GLY A 144 10.24 16.75 -7.75
C GLY A 144 10.22 16.08 -6.38
N LEU A 145 9.07 15.53 -5.95
CA LEU A 145 8.95 14.79 -4.70
C LEU A 145 9.58 13.40 -4.77
N HIS A 146 9.49 12.76 -5.93
CA HIS A 146 9.64 11.31 -6.07
C HIS A 146 10.79 10.88 -6.98
N GLY A 147 11.60 11.84 -7.46
CA GLY A 147 12.78 11.56 -8.28
C GLY A 147 12.47 11.33 -9.77
N GLY A 148 11.36 11.87 -10.26
CA GLY A 148 11.00 11.88 -11.68
C GLY A 148 9.72 11.15 -12.04
N LEU A 149 9.34 11.25 -13.32
CA LEU A 149 8.30 10.45 -13.96
C LEU A 149 8.97 9.50 -14.97
N PRO A 150 8.31 8.39 -15.35
CA PRO A 150 8.80 7.54 -16.44
C PRO A 150 9.03 8.35 -17.72
N GLU A 151 10.11 8.06 -18.46
CA GLU A 151 10.47 8.79 -19.68
C GLU A 151 9.35 8.71 -20.73
N GLU A 152 8.64 7.60 -20.78
CA GLU A 152 7.49 7.39 -21.67
C GLU A 152 6.34 8.35 -21.36
N VAL A 153 6.13 8.67 -20.08
CA VAL A 153 5.15 9.69 -19.66
C VAL A 153 5.62 11.06 -20.11
N LEU A 154 6.90 11.39 -19.99
CA LEU A 154 7.43 12.67 -20.44
C LEU A 154 7.37 12.85 -21.97
N ALA A 155 7.46 11.75 -22.72
CA ALA A 155 7.53 11.74 -24.18
C ALA A 155 6.17 11.78 -24.91
N SER A 156 5.04 11.64 -24.21
CA SER A 156 3.71 11.57 -24.85
C SER A 156 2.66 12.41 -24.13
N ALA A 157 2.04 13.36 -24.84
CA ALA A 157 0.97 14.19 -24.29
C ALA A 157 -0.22 13.37 -23.77
N GLU A 158 -0.58 12.29 -24.49
CA GLU A 158 -1.64 11.37 -24.05
C GLU A 158 -1.26 10.67 -22.75
N LEU A 159 -0.02 10.19 -22.62
CA LEU A 159 0.44 9.55 -21.38
C LEU A 159 0.57 10.55 -20.22
N ARG A 160 0.92 11.81 -20.49
CA ARG A 160 0.91 12.90 -19.49
C ARG A 160 -0.50 13.12 -18.96
N GLU A 161 -1.49 13.26 -19.84
CA GLU A 161 -2.89 13.47 -19.46
C GLU A 161 -3.41 12.30 -18.60
N LEU A 162 -3.16 11.06 -19.04
CA LEU A 162 -3.55 9.87 -18.29
C LEU A 162 -2.83 9.80 -16.92
N ALA A 163 -1.53 10.09 -16.87
CA ALA A 163 -0.76 10.11 -15.64
C ALA A 163 -1.24 11.20 -14.68
N ALA A 164 -1.52 12.41 -15.19
CA ALA A 164 -2.00 13.53 -14.41
C ALA A 164 -3.38 13.22 -13.82
N GLY A 165 -4.32 12.70 -14.60
CA GLY A 165 -5.64 12.29 -14.12
C GLY A 165 -5.56 11.22 -13.02
N ALA A 166 -4.72 10.21 -13.23
CA ALA A 166 -4.45 9.14 -12.27
C ALA A 166 -3.85 9.66 -10.95
N LEU A 167 -2.79 10.46 -11.03
CA LEU A 167 -2.12 11.05 -9.87
C LEU A 167 -3.05 12.02 -9.12
N ARG A 168 -3.79 12.85 -9.85
CA ARG A 168 -4.77 13.79 -9.28
C ARG A 168 -5.79 13.07 -8.42
N ALA A 169 -6.32 11.95 -8.93
CA ALA A 169 -7.29 11.16 -8.19
C ALA A 169 -6.71 10.55 -6.92
N ASP A 170 -5.49 10.02 -6.99
CA ASP A 170 -4.78 9.44 -5.84
C ASP A 170 -4.46 10.49 -4.78
N TYR A 171 -3.89 11.63 -5.18
CA TYR A 171 -3.61 12.74 -4.28
C TYR A 171 -4.89 13.33 -3.71
N ARG A 172 -6.01 13.36 -4.44
CA ARG A 172 -7.28 13.79 -3.87
C ARG A 172 -7.64 12.90 -2.68
N VAL A 173 -7.66 11.57 -2.87
CA VAL A 173 -7.96 10.61 -1.80
C VAL A 173 -7.02 10.78 -0.61
N LEU A 174 -5.72 10.99 -0.88
CA LEU A 174 -4.70 11.14 0.15
C LEU A 174 -4.81 12.48 0.91
N GLU A 175 -4.91 13.59 0.20
CA GLU A 175 -4.83 14.96 0.74
C GLU A 175 -6.15 15.39 1.40
N THR A 176 -7.28 14.76 1.05
CA THR A 176 -8.57 14.98 1.73
C THR A 176 -8.83 13.98 2.85
N TYR A 177 -7.91 13.06 3.14
CA TYR A 177 -8.07 12.12 4.24
C TYR A 177 -7.98 12.83 5.59
N VAL A 178 -8.97 12.55 6.44
CA VAL A 178 -9.00 13.02 7.83
C VAL A 178 -9.13 11.80 8.72
N TRP A 179 -8.07 11.50 9.48
CA TRP A 179 -8.09 10.40 10.43
C TRP A 179 -9.17 10.63 11.49
N GLN A 180 -9.91 9.56 11.78
CA GLN A 180 -10.91 9.51 12.83
C GLN A 180 -10.37 8.68 13.99
N PRO A 181 -10.39 9.18 15.24
CA PRO A 181 -10.02 8.40 16.42
C PRO A 181 -10.80 7.09 16.53
N GLY A 182 -10.16 6.08 17.11
CA GLY A 182 -10.75 4.77 17.38
C GLY A 182 -9.78 3.85 18.10
N ASP A 183 -10.25 2.66 18.47
CA ASP A 183 -9.43 1.71 19.22
C ASP A 183 -8.23 1.21 18.39
N PRO A 184 -7.06 1.00 19.03
CA PRO A 184 -5.91 0.38 18.38
C PRO A 184 -6.25 -1.00 17.82
N LEU A 185 -5.75 -1.30 16.62
CA LEU A 185 -6.01 -2.58 15.95
C LEU A 185 -5.39 -3.75 16.74
N PRO A 186 -6.08 -4.89 16.91
CA PRO A 186 -5.51 -6.09 17.52
C PRO A 186 -4.65 -6.89 16.52
N VAL A 187 -3.84 -6.19 15.72
CA VAL A 187 -3.03 -6.74 14.62
C VAL A 187 -1.59 -6.28 14.78
N PRO A 188 -0.59 -7.17 14.76
CA PRO A 188 0.81 -6.76 14.79
C PRO A 188 1.15 -5.85 13.62
N LEU A 189 1.83 -4.73 13.89
CA LEU A 189 2.33 -3.84 12.85
C LEU A 189 3.83 -4.00 12.59
N THR A 190 4.18 -3.87 11.32
CA THR A 190 5.56 -3.67 10.89
C THR A 190 5.61 -2.44 10.01
N VAL A 191 6.47 -1.49 10.36
CA VAL A 191 6.59 -0.18 9.75
C VAL A 191 7.91 -0.11 9.01
N PHE A 192 7.88 0.18 7.72
CA PHE A 192 9.07 0.34 6.89
C PHE A 192 9.28 1.81 6.53
N GLY A 193 10.51 2.29 6.58
CA GLY A 193 10.90 3.65 6.16
C GLY A 193 12.22 3.69 5.41
N GLY A 194 12.43 4.74 4.62
CA GLY A 194 13.72 5.05 4.02
C GLY A 194 14.59 5.80 5.02
N GLU A 195 15.90 5.60 4.98
CA GLU A 195 16.87 6.36 5.79
C GLU A 195 17.00 7.80 5.30
N ASP A 196 16.80 8.03 4.00
CA ASP A 196 16.86 9.34 3.35
C ASP A 196 15.46 9.86 2.97
N ASP A 197 14.40 9.26 3.52
CA ASP A 197 13.02 9.74 3.36
C ASP A 197 12.76 10.99 4.22
N ARG A 198 11.82 11.83 3.80
CA ARG A 198 11.38 13.02 4.56
C ARG A 198 10.61 12.64 5.82
N ILE A 199 10.15 11.38 5.90
CA ILE A 199 9.45 10.83 7.05
C ILE A 199 10.47 10.47 8.13
N THR A 200 10.36 11.12 9.27
CA THR A 200 11.26 10.94 10.41
C THR A 200 11.04 9.59 11.10
N VAL A 201 12.01 9.15 11.90
CA VAL A 201 11.88 7.89 12.65
C VAL A 201 10.77 7.99 13.69
N GLU A 202 10.59 9.15 14.30
CA GLU A 202 9.53 9.44 15.28
C GLU A 202 8.14 9.32 14.64
N GLU A 203 7.97 9.82 13.42
CA GLU A 203 6.72 9.69 12.66
C GLU A 203 6.41 8.24 12.26
N LEU A 204 7.44 7.41 12.07
CA LEU A 204 7.30 5.97 11.85
C LEU A 204 6.95 5.24 13.14
N GLU A 205 7.61 5.57 14.25
CA GLU A 205 7.38 4.97 15.57
C GLU A 205 5.97 5.27 16.10
N ALA A 206 5.41 6.44 15.77
CA ALA A 206 4.05 6.84 16.13
C ALA A 206 2.96 5.88 15.59
N TRP A 207 3.27 5.00 14.64
CA TRP A 207 2.37 3.90 14.24
C TRP A 207 2.11 2.90 15.38
N GLY A 208 2.97 2.86 16.41
CA GLY A 208 2.78 2.04 17.60
C GLY A 208 1.47 2.33 18.33
N GLU A 209 0.95 3.56 18.25
CA GLU A 209 -0.34 3.95 18.84
C GLU A 209 -1.55 3.32 18.14
N HIS A 210 -1.36 2.78 16.93
CA HIS A 210 -2.44 2.23 16.09
C HIS A 210 -2.62 0.72 16.27
N THR A 211 -1.93 0.10 17.23
CA THR A 211 -2.07 -1.32 17.55
C THR A 211 -1.93 -1.66 19.01
N SER A 212 -2.70 -2.66 19.44
CA SER A 212 -2.58 -3.29 20.76
C SER A 212 -1.73 -4.58 20.74
N ALA A 213 -1.29 -5.04 19.56
CA ALA A 213 -0.53 -6.28 19.37
C ALA A 213 0.97 -6.06 19.10
N GLY A 214 1.44 -4.82 19.25
CA GLY A 214 2.84 -4.43 19.12
C GLY A 214 3.23 -4.00 17.70
N ALA A 215 4.19 -3.08 17.64
CA ALA A 215 4.74 -2.53 16.40
C ALA A 215 6.27 -2.73 16.34
N SER A 216 6.79 -2.81 15.11
CA SER A 216 8.23 -2.90 14.84
C SER A 216 8.59 -1.96 13.70
N VAL A 217 9.63 -1.15 13.87
CA VAL A 217 10.10 -0.23 12.82
C VAL A 217 11.37 -0.78 12.18
N ARG A 218 11.44 -0.72 10.85
CA ARG A 218 12.64 -1.09 10.06
C ARG A 218 12.92 -0.01 9.04
N ARG A 219 14.17 0.47 9.01
CA ARG A 219 14.62 1.45 8.02
C ARG A 219 15.54 0.78 6.99
N PHE A 220 15.55 1.34 5.79
CA PHE A 220 16.32 0.83 4.65
C PHE A 220 17.05 1.98 3.97
N PRO A 221 18.27 1.76 3.44
CA PRO A 221 18.97 2.77 2.65
C PRO A 221 18.13 3.23 1.45
N GLY A 222 18.07 4.53 1.20
CA GLY A 222 17.32 5.14 0.10
C GLY A 222 16.24 6.13 0.57
N GLY A 223 15.72 6.90 -0.38
CA GLY A 223 14.63 7.86 -0.18
C GLY A 223 13.26 7.19 -0.17
N HIS A 224 12.19 7.93 -0.50
CA HIS A 224 10.81 7.43 -0.41
C HIS A 224 10.57 6.09 -1.13
N PHE A 225 11.21 5.89 -2.28
CA PHE A 225 11.11 4.66 -3.09
C PHE A 225 12.24 3.66 -2.86
N TYR A 226 12.80 3.58 -1.64
CA TYR A 226 13.83 2.59 -1.26
C TYR A 226 13.49 1.15 -1.71
N LEU A 227 12.20 0.77 -1.75
CA LEU A 227 11.72 -0.54 -2.20
C LEU A 227 11.89 -0.81 -3.71
N ARG A 228 11.97 0.24 -4.53
CA ARG A 228 12.23 0.14 -5.98
C ARG A 228 13.72 0.12 -6.27
N GLU A 229 14.47 0.99 -5.59
CA GLU A 229 15.92 1.10 -5.74
C GLU A 229 16.63 -0.17 -5.27
N ARG A 230 16.20 -0.71 -4.12
CA ARG A 230 16.80 -1.89 -3.49
C ARG A 230 15.69 -2.82 -2.95
N PRO A 231 15.02 -3.59 -3.82
CA PRO A 231 13.90 -4.45 -3.40
C PRO A 231 14.34 -5.59 -2.48
N ALA A 232 15.56 -6.13 -2.64
CA ALA A 232 15.96 -7.36 -1.96
C ALA A 232 15.98 -7.25 -0.40
N PRO A 233 16.54 -6.20 0.23
CA PRO A 233 16.41 -6.00 1.68
C PRO A 233 14.95 -5.93 2.17
N VAL A 234 14.09 -5.20 1.45
CA VAL A 234 12.67 -5.03 1.79
C VAL A 234 11.92 -6.36 1.66
N GLN A 235 12.13 -7.08 0.57
CA GLN A 235 11.54 -8.40 0.34
C GLN A 235 12.00 -9.42 1.38
N ARG A 236 13.27 -9.42 1.80
CA ARG A 236 13.75 -10.28 2.90
C ARG A 236 13.07 -9.93 4.22
N ALA A 237 12.90 -8.63 4.50
CA ALA A 237 12.19 -8.17 5.69
C ALA A 237 10.74 -8.64 5.70
N LEU A 238 10.06 -8.49 4.56
CA LEU A 238 8.69 -8.93 4.36
C LEU A 238 8.56 -10.45 4.46
N ALA A 239 9.50 -11.22 3.89
CA ALA A 239 9.55 -12.67 4.02
C ALA A 239 9.68 -13.13 5.49
N GLY A 240 10.47 -12.42 6.29
CA GLY A 240 10.57 -12.66 7.74
C GLY A 240 9.24 -12.38 8.46
N ALA A 241 8.59 -11.27 8.14
CA ALA A 241 7.27 -10.92 8.68
C ALA A 241 6.18 -11.95 8.30
N LEU A 242 6.26 -12.53 7.10
CA LEU A 242 5.40 -13.63 6.64
C LEU A 242 5.71 -14.96 7.33
N ALA A 243 6.98 -15.21 7.69
CA ALA A 243 7.40 -16.43 8.36
C ALA A 243 6.97 -16.47 9.83
N SER A 244 6.97 -15.34 10.55
CA SER A 244 6.51 -15.28 11.95
C SER A 244 5.04 -15.69 12.06
N VAL A 245 4.22 -15.26 11.09
CA VAL A 245 2.80 -15.64 10.97
C VAL A 245 2.61 -17.17 10.81
N ARG A 246 3.59 -17.85 10.18
CA ARG A 246 3.57 -19.32 10.05
C ARG A 246 4.04 -20.01 11.32
N ALA A 247 5.07 -19.49 11.99
CA ALA A 247 5.66 -20.10 13.19
C ALA A 247 4.67 -20.11 14.37
N GLU A 248 3.84 -19.07 14.51
CA GLU A 248 2.72 -19.04 15.47
C GLU A 248 1.68 -20.16 15.26
N ARG A 249 1.71 -20.88 14.13
CA ARG A 249 0.86 -22.07 13.91
C ARG A 249 1.45 -23.36 14.47
N SER A 250 2.75 -23.39 14.76
CA SER A 250 3.48 -24.61 15.13
C SER A 250 3.73 -24.75 16.63
N ALA A 251 3.47 -23.70 17.42
CA ALA A 251 3.45 -23.80 18.87
C ALA A 251 2.19 -24.57 19.31
N PRO A 252 2.32 -25.72 20.00
CA PRO A 252 1.18 -26.40 20.57
C PRO A 252 0.56 -25.53 21.68
N CYS A 253 -0.77 -25.54 21.73
CA CYS A 253 -1.55 -24.97 22.84
C CYS A 253 -1.28 -25.73 24.14
#